data_AF-A0A2R6FRA6-F1
#
_entry.id   AF-A0A2R6FRA6-F1
#
_cell.length_a   1.000
_cell.length_b   1.000
_cell.length_c   1.000
_cell.angle_alpha   90.00
_cell.angle_beta   90.00
_cell.angle_gamma   90.00
#
_symmetry.space_group_name_H-M   'P 1'
#
loop_
_entity.id
_entity.type
_entity.pdbx_description
1 polymer ?
#
loop_
_entity_poly.entity_id
_entity_poly.type
_entity_poly.pdbx_seq_one_letter_code
_entity_poly.pdbx_strand_id
1 'polypeptide(L)' 'MTAQAVETGNLATVIGLEVHVQLETDTKIFCGCSTDVGDDEPNTHTCPVCLGLPGALPVVNEGA' A
#
# COMPACT_ATOMS: atom_id res chain seq x y z
N MET A 1 -41.40 10.97 -21.64
CA MET A 1 -41.72 11.53 -20.33
C MET A 1 -42.54 10.53 -19.55
N THR A 2 -41.89 9.73 -18.71
CA THR A 2 -42.57 9.07 -17.58
C THR A 2 -41.57 9.14 -16.43
N ALA A 3 -41.73 10.17 -15.61
CA ALA A 3 -41.08 10.25 -14.32
C ALA A 3 -41.63 9.09 -13.48
N GLN A 4 -40.82 8.05 -13.25
CA GLN A 4 -41.15 7.08 -12.23
C GLN A 4 -41.01 7.78 -10.87
N ALA A 5 -42.05 7.66 -10.07
CA ALA A 5 -42.11 8.22 -8.72
C ALA A 5 -40.95 7.62 -7.90
N VAL A 6 -40.15 8.49 -7.29
CA VAL A 6 -39.15 8.10 -6.31
C VAL A 6 -39.90 7.60 -5.08
N GLU A 7 -39.99 6.29 -4.92
CA GLU A 7 -40.48 5.65 -3.70
C GLU A 7 -39.66 6.13 -2.51
N THR A 8 -40.28 6.86 -1.59
CA THR A 8 -39.65 7.37 -0.37
C THR A 8 -39.62 6.26 0.68
N GLY A 9 -38.83 5.21 0.43
CA GLY A 9 -38.52 4.20 1.43
C GLY A 9 -37.52 4.73 2.47
N ASN A 10 -37.40 4.06 3.62
CA ASN A 10 -36.30 4.27 4.56
C ASN A 10 -34.98 3.84 3.88
N LEU A 11 -34.30 4.76 3.19
CA LEU A 11 -33.00 4.53 2.59
C LEU A 11 -31.91 4.59 3.66
N ALA A 12 -31.00 3.63 3.64
CA ALA A 12 -29.80 3.62 4.50
C ALA A 12 -28.55 3.78 3.64
N THR A 13 -27.68 4.71 4.01
CA THR A 13 -26.39 4.91 3.35
C THR A 13 -25.41 3.82 3.76
N VAL A 14 -24.80 3.16 2.78
CA VAL A 14 -23.74 2.15 2.99
C VAL A 14 -22.45 2.66 2.35
N ILE A 15 -21.39 2.79 3.15
CA ILE A 15 -20.07 3.27 2.71
C ILE A 15 -19.03 2.22 3.08
N GLY A 16 -18.19 1.85 2.12
CA GLY A 16 -16.99 1.04 2.33
C GLY A 16 -15.74 1.87 2.05
N LEU A 17 -14.71 1.67 2.85
CA LEU A 17 -13.40 2.31 2.69
C LEU A 17 -12.31 1.23 2.64
N GLU A 18 -11.31 1.47 1.81
CA GLU A 18 -10.06 0.69 1.75
C GLU A 18 -8.92 1.67 2.04
N VAL A 19 -8.14 1.40 3.08
CA VAL A 19 -7.10 2.31 3.56
C VAL A 19 -5.78 1.55 3.60
N HIS A 20 -4.76 2.08 2.91
CA HIS A 20 -3.38 1.63 3.04
C HIS A 20 -2.62 2.63 3.92
N VAL A 21 -1.90 2.11 4.91
CA VAL A 21 -1.08 2.91 5.83
C VAL A 21 0.37 2.45 5.67
N GLN A 22 1.28 3.41 5.46
CA GLN A 22 2.71 3.14 5.44
C GLN A 22 3.23 3.06 6.88
N LEU A 23 3.93 1.98 7.20
CA LEU A 23 4.52 1.77 8.51
C LEU A 23 5.81 2.58 8.66
N GLU A 24 6.02 3.19 9.83
CA GLU A 24 7.23 3.93 10.20
C GLU A 24 8.36 2.96 10.61
N THR A 25 8.77 2.12 9.67
CA THR A 25 9.88 1.17 9.84
C THR A 25 11.15 1.72 9.22
N ASP A 26 12.33 1.39 9.76
CA ASP A 26 13.62 1.84 9.19
C ASP A 26 13.98 1.12 7.87
N THR A 27 13.48 -0.11 7.69
CA THR A 27 13.81 -0.99 6.56
C THR A 27 12.57 -1.58 5.90
N LYS A 28 12.67 -1.92 4.61
CA LYS A 28 11.55 -2.49 3.84
C LYS A 28 11.07 -3.82 4.42
N ILE A 29 9.81 -4.16 4.14
CA ILE A 29 9.13 -5.35 4.68
C ILE A 29 9.86 -6.68 4.48
N PHE A 30 10.62 -6.83 3.38
CA PHE A 30 11.26 -8.10 3.01
C PHE A 30 12.78 -8.03 2.83
N CYS A 31 13.42 -6.88 3.06
CA CYS A 31 14.86 -6.70 2.89
C CYS A 31 15.39 -5.52 3.72
N GLY A 32 16.72 -5.44 3.90
CA GLY A 32 17.35 -4.39 4.69
C GLY A 32 17.50 -3.02 4.02
N CYS A 33 16.86 -2.77 2.86
CA CYS A 33 16.90 -1.44 2.24
C CYS A 33 16.12 -0.43 3.08
N SER A 34 16.58 0.82 3.12
CA SER A 34 15.85 1.90 3.81
C SER A 34 14.49 2.16 3.16
N THR A 35 13.54 2.58 4.00
CA THR A 35 12.23 3.14 3.64
C THR A 35 12.28 4.66 3.51
N ASP A 36 13.38 5.30 3.89
CA ASP A 36 13.58 6.75 3.79
C ASP A 36 13.78 7.12 2.32
N VAL A 37 12.68 7.48 1.66
CA VAL A 37 12.62 7.81 0.23
C VAL A 37 12.48 9.32 0.02
N GLY A 38 13.28 10.10 0.74
CA GLY A 38 13.39 11.55 0.58
C GLY A 38 13.92 11.98 -0.81
N ASP A 39 14.76 13.01 -0.86
CA ASP A 39 15.29 13.58 -2.12
C ASP A 39 16.45 12.76 -2.74
N ASP A 40 16.50 11.45 -2.51
CA ASP A 40 17.55 10.58 -3.04
C ASP A 40 17.34 10.26 -4.54
N GLU A 41 18.44 10.01 -5.26
CA GLU A 41 18.42 9.68 -6.68
C GLU A 41 17.61 8.38 -6.93
N PRO A 42 16.93 8.22 -8.08
CA PRO A 42 16.20 7.01 -8.41
C PRO A 42 17.03 5.73 -8.30
N ASN A 43 16.40 4.68 -7.76
CA ASN A 43 16.99 3.35 -7.54
C ASN A 43 18.15 3.31 -6.51
N THR A 44 18.32 4.35 -5.70
CA THR A 44 19.33 4.37 -4.61
C THR A 44 19.05 3.34 -3.51
N HIS A 45 17.79 3.23 -3.06
CA HIS A 45 17.38 2.31 -2.00
C HIS A 45 16.95 0.95 -2.53
N THR A 46 17.83 0.28 -3.27
CA THR A 46 17.49 -0.98 -3.92
C THR A 46 18.45 -2.12 -3.60
N CYS A 47 17.96 -3.35 -3.73
CA CYS A 47 18.75 -4.57 -3.61
C CYS A 47 18.10 -5.67 -4.48
N PRO A 48 18.76 -6.84 -4.64
CA PRO A 48 18.21 -7.94 -5.41
C PRO A 48 16.81 -8.38 -4.98
N VAL A 49 16.46 -8.29 -3.70
CA VAL A 49 15.14 -8.68 -3.19
C VAL A 49 14.05 -7.73 -3.67
N CYS A 50 14.18 -6.42 -3.41
CA CYS A 50 13.13 -5.47 -3.77
C CYS A 50 13.07 -5.15 -5.27
N LEU A 51 14.11 -5.52 -6.03
CA LEU A 51 14.11 -5.49 -7.49
C LEU A 51 13.59 -6.80 -8.12
N GLY A 52 13.33 -7.84 -7.31
CA GLY A 52 12.87 -9.14 -7.81
C GLY A 52 13.90 -9.85 -8.70
N LEU A 53 15.19 -9.70 -8.41
CA LEU A 53 16.24 -10.37 -9.18
C LEU A 53 16.30 -11.88 -8.89
N PRO A 54 16.72 -12.71 -9.86
CA PRO A 54 16.76 -14.16 -9.69
C PRO A 54 17.62 -14.59 -8.50
N GLY A 55 17.10 -15.51 -7.69
CA GLY A 55 17.80 -16.07 -6.54
C GLY A 55 17.75 -15.23 -5.26
N ALA A 56 17.09 -14.07 -5.27
CA ALA A 56 16.86 -13.28 -4.06
C ALA A 56 15.72 -13.88 -3.22
N LEU A 57 15.93 -13.99 -1.90
CA LEU A 57 14.95 -14.55 -0.95
C LEU A 57 14.46 -13.46 0.01
N PRO A 58 13.14 -13.33 0.24
CA PRO A 58 12.58 -12.36 1.18
C PRO A 58 12.78 -12.81 2.63
N VAL A 59 13.00 -11.85 3.53
CA VAL A 59 13.02 -12.06 5.00
C VAL A 59 12.12 -11.02 5.65
N VAL A 60 11.15 -11.46 6.45
CA VAL A 60 10.17 -10.58 7.11
C VAL A 60 10.87 -9.64 8.10
N ASN A 61 10.55 -8.37 8.04
CA ASN A 61 10.99 -7.36 9.00
C ASN A 61 10.30 -7.57 10.36
N GLU A 62 11.08 -7.73 11.44
CA GLU A 62 10.59 -7.93 12.81
C GLU A 62 9.85 -6.70 13.36
N GLY A 63 10.21 -5.49 12.92
CA GLY A 63 9.61 -4.24 13.36
C GLY A 63 8.38 -3.78 12.56
N ALA A 64 7.96 -4.57 11.55
CA ALA A 64 6.79 -4.29 10.72
C ALA A 64 5.49 -4.87 11.32
#